data_AF-A0AAU7EK32-F1
#
_entry.id   AF-A0AAU7EK32-F1
#
_cell.length_a   1.000
_cell.length_b   1.000
_cell.length_c   1.000
_cell.angle_alpha   90.00
_cell.angle_beta   90.00
_cell.angle_gamma   90.00
#
_symmetry.space_group_name_H-M   'P 1'
#
loop_
_entity.id
_entity.type
_entity.pdbx_description
1 polymer ?
#
loop_
_entity_poly.entity_id
_entity_poly.type
_entity_poly.pdbx_seq_one_letter_code
_entity_poly.pdbx_strand_id
1 'polypeptide(L)'
;MATSIIRFKEKRIDINDNFLLLGLSYIKQSATGKDNPNWFNLYIDNVIDEMLDIKPVGWGYMELDTYIIDSERKKFFIDVIDNTIDVLKNRDSNTVDFTEANRLLNLKGLEAWKEKHYVEIEYILRFLDDLKILLDDNTPLNHIRLMKTNSN
;
A
#
# COMPACT_ATOMS: atom_id res chain seq x y z
N MET A 1 -0.61 17.26 3.32
CA MET A 1 -0.42 16.10 2.42
C MET A 1 -1.77 15.45 2.24
N ALA A 2 -2.11 14.98 1.04
CA ALA A 2 -3.41 14.34 0.83
C ALA A 2 -3.44 12.95 1.47
N THR A 3 -4.66 12.53 1.81
CA THR A 3 -4.94 11.27 2.49
C THR A 3 -5.91 10.49 1.63
N SER A 4 -5.56 9.24 1.35
CA SER A 4 -6.38 8.28 0.64
C SER A 4 -7.15 7.40 1.62
N ILE A 5 -8.28 6.88 1.15
CA ILE A 5 -9.18 6.03 1.92
C ILE A 5 -9.14 4.63 1.32
N ILE A 6 -8.91 3.63 2.17
CA ILE A 6 -8.99 2.22 1.77
C ILE A 6 -10.08 1.55 2.57
N ARG A 7 -10.93 0.77 1.88
CA ARG A 7 -12.08 0.10 2.48
C ARG A 7 -12.10 -1.38 2.14
N PHE A 8 -12.62 -2.12 3.11
CA PHE A 8 -13.01 -3.51 2.96
C PHE A 8 -14.32 -3.70 3.70
N LYS A 9 -15.43 -3.85 2.97
CA LYS A 9 -16.78 -3.85 3.54
C LYS A 9 -17.02 -2.57 4.37
N GLU A 10 -17.36 -2.75 5.65
CA GLU A 10 -17.63 -1.66 6.61
C GLU A 10 -16.35 -1.09 7.25
N LYS A 11 -15.20 -1.76 7.08
CA LYS A 11 -13.93 -1.31 7.64
C LYS A 11 -13.25 -0.28 6.72
N ARG A 12 -12.48 0.62 7.32
CA ARG A 12 -11.84 1.75 6.63
C ARG A 12 -10.55 2.16 7.31
N ILE A 13 -9.50 2.42 6.54
CA ILE A 13 -8.28 3.11 6.98
C ILE A 13 -8.07 4.40 6.17
N ASP A 14 -7.46 5.39 6.84
CA ASP A 14 -7.05 6.67 6.28
C ASP A 14 -5.52 6.68 6.20
N ILE A 15 -4.94 6.86 5.02
CA ILE A 15 -3.49 6.75 4.84
C ILE A 15 -2.92 7.91 4.03
N ASN A 16 -1.74 8.38 4.40
CA ASN A 16 -1.02 9.36 3.59
C ASN A 16 -0.67 8.76 2.22
N ASP A 17 -0.93 9.51 1.14
CA ASP A 17 -0.73 9.04 -0.22
C ASP A 17 0.69 8.53 -0.49
N ASN A 18 1.71 9.15 0.11
CA ASN A 18 3.10 8.72 -0.08
C ASN A 18 3.33 7.30 0.47
N PHE A 19 2.73 6.98 1.61
CA PHE A 19 2.88 5.65 2.23
C PHE A 19 2.08 4.61 1.45
N LEU A 20 0.88 4.99 0.98
CA LEU A 20 0.05 4.16 0.11
C LEU A 20 0.78 3.82 -1.19
N LEU A 21 1.19 4.82 -1.97
CA LEU A 21 1.80 4.63 -3.28
C LEU A 21 3.09 3.81 -3.20
N LEU A 22 3.93 4.10 -2.20
CA LEU A 22 5.14 3.32 -1.98
C LEU A 22 4.82 1.87 -1.55
N GLY A 23 3.88 1.69 -0.62
CA GLY A 23 3.50 0.34 -0.17
C GLY A 23 2.89 -0.51 -1.28
N LEU A 24 2.02 0.06 -2.11
CA LEU A 24 1.47 -0.62 -3.30
C LEU A 24 2.55 -0.97 -4.32
N SER A 25 3.52 -0.06 -4.53
CA SER A 25 4.67 -0.34 -5.41
C SER A 25 5.49 -1.52 -4.92
N TYR A 26 5.70 -1.63 -3.60
CA TYR A 26 6.40 -2.78 -3.00
C TYR A 26 5.61 -4.09 -3.09
N ILE A 27 4.28 -4.04 -2.92
CA ILE A 27 3.39 -5.19 -3.16
C ILE A 27 3.55 -5.67 -4.61
N LYS A 28 3.44 -4.76 -5.59
CA LYS A 28 3.62 -5.06 -7.02
C LYS A 28 4.98 -5.70 -7.31
N GLN A 29 6.06 -5.13 -6.77
CA GLN A 29 7.40 -5.71 -6.95
C GLN A 29 7.53 -7.10 -6.34
N SER A 30 6.97 -7.30 -5.15
CA SER A 30 6.98 -8.60 -4.46
C SER A 30 6.16 -9.68 -5.17
N ALA A 31 5.23 -9.28 -6.04
CA ALA A 31 4.43 -10.15 -6.90
C ALA A 31 5.04 -10.39 -8.30
N THR A 32 5.98 -9.55 -8.73
CA THR A 32 6.51 -9.57 -10.11
C THR A 32 7.31 -10.85 -10.38
N GLY A 33 7.06 -11.49 -11.52
CA GLY A 33 7.77 -12.71 -11.93
C GLY A 33 7.34 -13.99 -11.21
N LYS A 34 6.29 -13.92 -10.38
CA LYS A 34 5.67 -15.08 -9.73
C LYS A 34 4.45 -15.54 -10.53
N ASP A 35 4.14 -16.84 -10.44
CA ASP A 35 2.88 -17.38 -10.94
C ASP A 35 1.76 -17.05 -9.94
N ASN A 36 1.02 -15.97 -10.22
CA ASN A 36 -0.05 -15.49 -9.36
C ASN A 36 -1.44 -15.83 -9.96
N PRO A 37 -2.47 -16.01 -9.11
CA PRO A 37 -3.84 -16.20 -9.59
C PRO A 37 -4.32 -15.05 -10.49
N ASN A 38 -5.10 -15.38 -11.52
CA ASN A 38 -5.61 -14.39 -12.48
C ASN A 38 -6.35 -13.21 -11.82
N TRP A 39 -7.12 -13.46 -10.76
CA TRP A 39 -7.83 -12.39 -10.06
C TRP A 39 -6.88 -11.38 -9.41
N PHE A 40 -5.71 -11.84 -8.95
CA PHE A 40 -4.72 -11.01 -8.30
C PHE A 40 -3.94 -10.21 -9.35
N ASN A 41 -3.59 -10.81 -10.49
CA ASN A 41 -3.03 -10.07 -11.61
C ASN A 41 -3.98 -8.96 -12.09
N LEU A 42 -5.27 -9.26 -12.23
CA LEU A 42 -6.29 -8.24 -12.55
C LEU A 42 -6.39 -7.15 -11.48
N TYR A 43 -6.20 -7.47 -10.20
CA TYR A 43 -6.16 -6.47 -9.13
C TYR A 43 -4.93 -5.57 -9.23
N ILE A 44 -3.75 -6.13 -9.54
CA ILE A 44 -2.55 -5.33 -9.80
C ILE A 44 -2.81 -4.38 -10.96
N ASP A 45 -3.27 -4.89 -12.10
CA ASP A 45 -3.43 -4.11 -13.33
C ASP A 45 -4.54 -3.05 -13.20
N ASN A 46 -5.71 -3.41 -12.66
CA ASN A 46 -6.87 -2.51 -12.67
C ASN A 46 -6.96 -1.59 -11.44
N VAL A 47 -6.20 -1.88 -10.38
CA VAL A 47 -6.30 -1.12 -9.12
C VAL A 47 -4.96 -0.55 -8.72
N ILE A 48 -3.92 -1.38 -8.61
CA ILE A 48 -2.60 -0.86 -8.20
C ILE A 48 -2.02 0.04 -9.29
N ASP A 49 -2.00 -0.42 -10.54
CA ASP A 49 -1.37 0.33 -11.63
C ASP A 49 -2.13 1.62 -11.91
N GLU A 50 -3.46 1.59 -11.96
CA GLU A 50 -4.29 2.80 -12.06
C GLU A 50 -4.01 3.79 -10.92
N MET A 51 -3.88 3.32 -9.67
CA MET A 51 -3.53 4.19 -8.53
C MET A 51 -2.12 4.78 -8.63
N LEU A 52 -1.17 4.04 -9.21
CA LEU A 52 0.21 4.52 -9.43
C LEU A 52 0.31 5.45 -10.64
N ASP A 53 -0.59 5.32 -11.62
CA ASP A 53 -0.63 6.11 -12.86
C ASP A 53 -1.42 7.41 -12.71
N ILE A 54 -2.40 7.49 -11.79
CA ILE A 54 -3.09 8.74 -11.43
C ILE A 54 -2.17 9.60 -10.56
N LYS A 55 -1.10 10.10 -11.19
CA LYS A 55 -0.14 11.09 -10.69
C LYS A 55 -0.79 12.47 -10.93
N PRO A 56 -1.29 13.21 -9.92
CA PRO A 56 -0.69 13.39 -8.59
C PRO A 56 -1.69 13.34 -7.41
N VAL A 57 -1.17 12.94 -6.24
CA VAL A 57 -1.62 13.26 -4.87
C VAL A 57 -2.97 14.01 -4.81
N GLY A 58 -4.03 13.22 -4.73
CA GLY A 58 -5.43 13.62 -4.73
C GLY A 58 -6.22 12.41 -4.27
N TRP A 59 -7.24 12.62 -3.44
CA TRP A 59 -7.91 11.58 -2.66
C TRP A 59 -8.17 10.30 -3.47
N GLY A 60 -7.36 9.26 -3.22
CA GLY A 60 -7.59 7.92 -3.72
C GLY A 60 -8.64 7.24 -2.87
N TYR A 61 -9.61 6.58 -3.51
CA TYR A 61 -10.55 5.70 -2.84
C TYR A 61 -10.36 4.29 -3.39
N MET A 62 -9.91 3.38 -2.53
CA MET A 62 -9.64 1.99 -2.88
C MET A 62 -10.61 1.07 -2.15
N GLU A 63 -11.32 0.24 -2.91
CA GLU A 63 -12.31 -0.71 -2.41
C GLU A 63 -11.83 -2.15 -2.69
N LEU A 64 -11.40 -2.84 -1.63
CA LEU A 64 -10.70 -4.13 -1.72
C LEU A 64 -11.64 -5.32 -1.96
N ASP A 65 -12.87 -5.25 -1.47
CA ASP A 65 -13.86 -6.32 -1.53
C ASP A 65 -14.43 -6.55 -2.95
N THR A 66 -14.12 -5.68 -3.92
CA THR A 66 -14.38 -5.96 -5.34
C THR A 66 -13.56 -7.17 -5.84
N TYR A 67 -12.32 -7.31 -5.36
CA TYR A 67 -11.38 -8.36 -5.81
C TYR A 67 -11.14 -9.42 -4.75
N ILE A 68 -11.13 -9.04 -3.47
CA ILE A 68 -10.81 -9.91 -2.33
C ILE A 68 -12.12 -10.37 -1.66
N ILE A 69 -12.89 -11.20 -2.35
CA ILE A 69 -14.27 -11.53 -1.98
C ILE A 69 -14.42 -12.65 -0.93
N ASP A 70 -13.45 -13.56 -0.87
CA ASP A 70 -13.53 -14.81 -0.10
C ASP A 70 -12.30 -15.00 0.81
N SER A 71 -12.34 -16.02 1.66
CA SER A 71 -11.27 -16.31 2.63
C SER A 71 -9.97 -16.76 1.97
N GLU A 72 -10.03 -17.43 0.82
CA GLU A 72 -8.85 -17.89 0.10
C GLU A 72 -8.08 -16.70 -0.49
N ARG A 73 -8.80 -15.79 -1.15
CA ARG A 73 -8.21 -14.55 -1.69
C ARG A 73 -7.67 -13.65 -0.59
N LYS A 74 -8.38 -13.55 0.54
CA LYS A 74 -7.88 -12.81 1.72
C LYS A 74 -6.56 -13.38 2.21
N LYS A 75 -6.50 -14.70 2.42
CA LYS A 75 -5.28 -15.37 2.86
C LYS A 75 -4.14 -15.14 1.88
N PHE A 76 -4.39 -15.36 0.59
CA PHE A 76 -3.39 -15.11 -0.46
C PHE A 76 -2.87 -13.66 -0.42
N PHE A 77 -3.76 -12.68 -0.33
CA PHE A 77 -3.34 -11.28 -0.30
C PHE A 77 -2.54 -10.93 0.96
N ILE A 78 -2.92 -11.47 2.12
CA ILE A 78 -2.16 -11.34 3.37
C ILE A 78 -0.77 -11.97 3.23
N ASP A 79 -0.65 -13.16 2.64
CA ASP A 79 0.64 -13.82 2.42
C ASP A 79 1.57 -12.97 1.52
N VAL A 80 0.99 -12.28 0.51
CA VAL A 80 1.75 -11.32 -0.32
C VAL A 80 2.21 -10.12 0.51
N ILE A 81 1.36 -9.58 1.38
CA ILE A 81 1.73 -8.48 2.28
C ILE A 81 2.85 -8.92 3.23
N ASP A 82 2.76 -10.10 3.83
CA ASP A 82 3.77 -10.63 4.74
C ASP A 82 5.12 -10.78 4.05
N ASN A 83 5.15 -11.37 2.86
CA ASN A 83 6.37 -11.44 2.05
C ASN A 83 6.93 -10.02 1.73
N THR A 84 6.06 -9.05 1.48
CA THR A 84 6.47 -7.66 1.22
C THR A 84 7.09 -7.00 2.46
N ILE A 85 6.49 -7.23 3.64
CA ILE A 85 7.00 -6.78 4.94
C ILE A 85 8.39 -7.40 5.21
N ASP A 86 8.55 -8.69 4.95
CA ASP A 86 9.82 -9.39 5.15
C ASP A 86 10.91 -8.83 4.24
N VAL A 87 10.59 -8.57 2.96
CA VAL A 87 11.52 -7.91 2.04
C VAL A 87 11.94 -6.55 2.57
N LEU A 88 11.00 -5.73 3.06
CA LEU A 88 11.30 -4.40 3.59
C LEU A 88 12.14 -4.42 4.87
N LYS A 89 11.87 -5.36 5.79
CA LYS A 89 12.61 -5.52 7.07
C LYS A 89 14.05 -5.99 6.87
N ASN A 90 14.33 -6.70 5.78
CA ASN A 90 15.66 -7.22 5.47
C ASN A 90 16.52 -6.25 4.62
N ARG A 91 16.08 -5.01 4.45
CA ARG A 91 16.85 -3.98 3.72
C ARG A 91 17.96 -3.39 4.58
N ASP A 92 19.05 -2.99 3.93
CA ASP A 92 20.17 -2.31 4.60
C ASP A 92 19.85 -0.86 5.02
N SER A 93 18.90 -0.22 4.32
CA SER A 93 18.45 1.15 4.61
C SER A 93 17.07 1.16 5.25
N ASN A 94 16.89 2.01 6.26
CA ASN A 94 15.59 2.26 6.92
C ASN A 94 14.77 3.36 6.25
N THR A 95 15.26 3.93 5.15
CA THR A 95 14.56 4.98 4.40
C THR A 95 14.47 4.63 2.91
N VAL A 96 13.42 5.15 2.29
CA VAL A 96 13.28 5.24 0.83
C VAL A 96 13.63 6.68 0.46
N ASP A 97 14.77 6.87 -0.19
CA ASP A 97 15.18 8.18 -0.67
C ASP A 97 14.39 8.58 -1.93
N PHE A 98 14.49 9.85 -2.31
CA PHE A 98 13.84 10.38 -3.51
C PHE A 98 14.25 9.67 -4.80
N THR A 99 15.48 9.14 -4.92
CA THR A 99 15.94 8.44 -6.13
C THR A 99 15.20 7.12 -6.27
N GLU A 100 15.11 6.36 -5.18
CA GLU A 100 14.34 5.13 -5.15
C GLU A 100 12.85 5.40 -5.33
N ALA A 101 12.26 6.36 -4.60
CA ALA A 101 10.85 6.69 -4.72
C ALA A 101 10.48 7.07 -6.17
N ASN A 102 11.28 7.93 -6.82
CA ASN A 102 11.07 8.30 -8.22
C ASN A 102 11.18 7.10 -9.17
N ARG A 103 12.09 6.17 -8.91
CA ARG A 103 12.21 4.92 -9.68
C ARG A 103 11.00 4.01 -9.48
N LEU A 104 10.57 3.79 -8.24
CA LEU A 104 9.43 2.94 -7.89
C LEU A 104 8.13 3.44 -8.53
N LEU A 105 7.93 4.76 -8.47
CA LEU A 105 6.71 5.42 -8.93
C LEU A 105 6.82 5.93 -10.38
N ASN A 106 7.95 5.69 -11.05
CA ASN A 106 8.25 6.20 -12.39
C ASN A 106 7.96 7.72 -12.53
N LEU A 107 8.39 8.51 -11.55
CA LEU A 107 8.22 9.97 -11.51
C LEU A 107 9.35 10.65 -12.28
N LYS A 108 9.01 11.61 -13.13
CA LYS A 108 9.96 12.32 -13.99
C LYS A 108 9.66 13.83 -14.05
N GLY A 109 10.67 14.62 -14.39
CA GLY A 109 10.50 16.06 -14.62
C GLY A 109 9.94 16.78 -13.39
N LEU A 110 8.80 17.47 -13.55
CA LEU A 110 8.18 18.28 -12.50
C LEU A 110 7.52 17.46 -11.39
N GLU A 111 7.23 16.18 -11.64
CA GLU A 111 6.59 15.26 -10.67
C GLU A 111 7.60 14.61 -9.72
N ALA A 112 8.89 14.65 -10.07
CA ALA A 112 9.94 13.99 -9.31
C ALA A 112 10.10 14.58 -7.90
N TRP A 113 10.21 13.70 -6.92
CA TRP A 113 10.61 14.05 -5.57
C TRP A 113 12.05 14.60 -5.59
N LYS A 114 12.29 15.65 -4.82
CA LYS A 114 13.59 16.36 -4.77
C LYS A 114 14.51 15.75 -3.71
N GLU A 115 15.82 16.02 -3.83
CA GLU A 115 16.92 15.43 -3.02
C GLU A 115 16.75 15.45 -1.50
N LYS A 116 15.97 16.39 -0.95
CA LYS A 116 15.74 16.52 0.50
C LYS A 116 14.53 15.70 1.01
N HIS A 117 13.87 14.95 0.15
CA HIS A 117 12.72 14.13 0.51
C HIS A 117 13.12 12.67 0.69
N TYR A 118 12.67 12.09 1.81
CA TYR A 118 12.73 10.66 2.07
C TYR A 118 11.47 10.23 2.81
N VAL A 119 11.19 8.94 2.80
CA VAL A 119 10.15 8.31 3.61
C VAL A 119 10.79 7.24 4.48
N GLU A 120 10.50 7.24 5.78
CA GLU A 120 10.94 6.17 6.68
C GLU A 120 10.16 4.90 6.39
N ILE A 121 10.86 3.78 6.27
CA ILE A 121 10.26 2.46 5.97
C ILE A 121 9.24 2.08 7.04
N GLU A 122 9.41 2.51 8.29
CA GLU A 122 8.45 2.22 9.35
C GLU A 122 7.02 2.68 9.04
N TYR A 123 6.83 3.79 8.32
CA TYR A 123 5.49 4.25 7.94
C TYR A 123 4.87 3.39 6.84
N ILE A 124 5.71 2.86 5.94
CA ILE A 124 5.28 1.90 4.91
C ILE A 124 4.90 0.57 5.58
N LEU A 125 5.70 0.11 6.55
CA LEU A 125 5.40 -1.11 7.30
C LEU A 125 4.09 -1.00 8.08
N ARG A 126 3.85 0.13 8.77
CA ARG A 126 2.58 0.38 9.47
C ARG A 126 1.39 0.32 8.52
N PHE A 127 1.51 0.93 7.34
CA PHE A 127 0.48 0.84 6.31
C PHE A 127 0.20 -0.61 5.87
N LEU A 128 1.23 -1.41 5.64
CA LEU A 128 1.07 -2.81 5.25
C LEU A 128 0.41 -3.65 6.36
N ASP A 129 0.78 -3.44 7.62
CA ASP A 129 0.11 -4.07 8.75
C ASP A 129 -1.36 -3.62 8.87
N ASP A 130 -1.67 -2.34 8.63
CA ASP A 130 -3.04 -1.83 8.60
C ASP A 130 -3.89 -2.50 7.51
N LEU A 131 -3.32 -2.75 6.33
CA LEU A 131 -4.00 -3.53 5.29
C LEU A 131 -4.33 -4.95 5.74
N LYS A 132 -3.44 -5.62 6.46
CA LYS A 132 -3.70 -6.96 7.01
C LYS A 132 -4.82 -6.93 8.03
N ILE A 133 -4.78 -5.99 8.96
CA ILE A 133 -5.80 -5.77 9.99
C ILE A 133 -7.16 -5.46 9.35
N LEU A 134 -7.17 -4.69 8.26
CA LEU A 134 -8.36 -4.37 7.49
C LEU A 134 -9.00 -5.66 6.92
N LEU A 135 -8.20 -6.62 6.45
CA LEU A 135 -8.64 -7.87 5.85
C LEU A 135 -8.92 -9.00 6.85
N ASP A 136 -8.39 -8.93 8.07
CA ASP A 136 -8.59 -9.93 9.11
C ASP A 136 -9.99 -9.81 9.75
N ASP A 137 -10.86 -10.79 9.49
CA ASP A 137 -12.23 -10.83 10.01
C ASP A 137 -12.30 -10.84 11.55
N ASN A 138 -11.22 -11.21 12.25
CA ASN A 138 -11.17 -11.27 13.72
C ASN A 138 -10.77 -9.96 14.39
N THR A 139 -10.27 -8.98 13.63
CA THR A 139 -9.91 -7.68 14.20
C THR A 139 -11.18 -6.87 14.53
N PRO A 140 -11.36 -6.45 15.80
CA PRO A 140 -12.47 -5.59 16.20
C PRO A 140 -12.46 -4.24 15.46
N LEU A 141 -13.63 -3.80 14.97
CA LEU A 141 -13.84 -2.53 14.26
C LEU A 141 -13.26 -1.28 14.98
N ASN A 142 -13.15 -1.33 16.31
CA ASN A 142 -12.67 -0.21 17.13
C ASN A 142 -11.15 0.00 17.04
N HIS A 143 -10.37 -1.02 16.66
CA HIS A 143 -8.91 -0.91 16.58
C HIS A 143 -8.45 -0.12 15.35
N ILE A 144 -9.24 -0.17 14.27
CA ILE A 144 -8.96 0.48 12.98
C ILE A 144 -9.29 1.98 13.04
N ARG A 145 -10.29 2.38 13.85
CA ARG A 145 -10.65 3.79 14.07
C ARG A 145 -9.61 4.57 14.89
N LEU A 146 -8.78 3.91 15.69
CA LEU A 146 -7.82 4.54 16.62
C LEU A 146 -6.50 4.98 15.96
N MET A 147 -6.23 4.59 14.71
CA MET A 147 -5.13 5.16 13.92
C MET A 147 -5.43 6.58 13.44
N LYS A 148 -6.63 7.11 13.74
CA LYS A 148 -6.96 8.52 13.58
C LYS A 148 -6.09 9.37 14.50
N THR A 149 -5.14 10.06 13.87
CA THR A 149 -4.71 11.42 14.24
C THR A 149 -4.31 11.62 15.71
N ASN A 150 -3.08 11.26 16.06
CA ASN A 150 -2.29 12.18 16.88
C ASN A 150 -1.70 13.25 15.95
N SER A 151 -2.58 14.10 15.43
CA SER A 151 -2.18 15.37 14.85
C SER A 151 -2.09 16.35 16.01
N ASN A 152 -0.86 16.65 16.43
CA ASN A 152 -0.58 17.88 17.19
C ASN A 152 -0.88 19.10 16.31
#